data_AF-A0A953APK5-F1
#
_entry.id   AF-A0A953APK5-F1
#
_cell.length_a   1.000
_cell.length_b   1.000
_cell.length_c   1.000
_cell.angle_alpha   90.00
_cell.angle_beta   90.00
_cell.angle_gamma   90.00
#
_symmetry.space_group_name_H-M   'P 1'
#
loop_
_entity.id
_entity.type
_entity.pdbx_description
1 polymer ?
#
loop_
_entity_poly.entity_id
_entity_poly.type
_entity_poly.pdbx_seq_one_letter_code
_entity_poly.pdbx_strand_id
1 'polypeptide(L)'
;MEPYVFSEGTSNKFWEISVSGNVLTTRWGRIGGAGQSKSTTFKDAAAAQREHDKLVAEKLRKGYQLESGRGAAGAAAKKKTTKAKPPAAATKAGGRAKAGNATKPDKSASDWWKKIGWACDTKSNSLYHKDDAPDENPFDDKLLAKVGDLLVEDVSSLQEIPLAKMPALKRLTINYPERGQARLSSLEGVELAPKLEELEAEGHGLTDISPVAKLSGLRKLNVRHNKIRDLAPLGACKKLEEASLSDNRIADVGPLASLTRLTHVFIDNNPVRDIAAVMSLPKLEHLSIPVKVPTEQVEKLRSSKKKLQISF
;
A
#
# COMPACT_ATOMS: atom_id res chain seq x y z
N MET A 1 0.01 13.27 5.44
CA MET A 1 0.08 14.09 6.68
C MET A 1 1.37 13.69 7.36
N GLU A 2 2.21 14.63 7.79
CA GLU A 2 3.48 14.28 8.45
C GLU A 2 3.29 14.33 9.97
N PRO A 3 3.61 13.24 10.70
CA PRO A 3 3.48 13.22 12.15
C PRO A 3 4.65 13.95 12.82
N TYR A 4 4.33 14.87 13.73
CA TYR A 4 5.26 15.40 14.71
C TYR A 4 5.27 14.46 15.92
N VAL A 5 6.44 13.98 16.32
CA VAL A 5 6.62 12.99 17.37
C VAL A 5 7.39 13.58 18.54
N PHE A 6 6.97 13.22 19.75
CA PHE A 6 7.62 13.60 21.00
C PHE A 6 7.86 12.35 21.85
N SER A 7 9.12 12.15 22.21
CA SER A 7 9.60 11.00 22.98
C SER A 7 10.53 11.50 24.09
N GLU A 8 9.99 11.64 25.30
CA GLU A 8 10.76 12.05 26.50
C GLU A 8 10.42 11.13 27.67
N GLY A 9 11.44 10.46 28.24
CA GLY A 9 11.26 9.47 29.30
C GLY A 9 10.29 8.35 28.87
N THR A 10 9.14 8.25 29.56
CA THR A 10 8.08 7.29 29.24
C THR A 10 6.98 7.86 28.33
N SER A 11 7.08 9.13 27.90
CA SER A 11 6.07 9.82 27.09
C SER A 11 6.36 9.70 25.59
N ASN A 12 5.80 8.68 24.95
CA ASN A 12 5.86 8.48 23.48
C ASN A 12 4.55 8.92 22.83
N LYS A 13 4.51 10.15 22.28
CA LYS A 13 3.29 10.77 21.73
C LYS A 13 3.49 11.21 20.29
N PHE A 14 2.45 11.06 19.46
CA PHE A 14 2.40 11.65 18.11
C PHE A 14 1.36 12.78 18.05
N TRP A 15 1.57 13.70 17.12
CA TRP A 15 0.69 14.82 16.77
C TRP A 15 0.76 15.05 15.25
N GLU A 16 -0.29 14.72 14.52
CA GLU A 16 -0.46 15.02 13.10
C GLU A 16 -1.24 16.32 12.95
N ILE A 17 -0.76 17.22 12.09
CA ILE A 17 -1.44 18.46 11.72
C ILE A 17 -1.60 18.46 10.20
N SER A 18 -2.76 18.84 9.72
CA SER A 18 -3.09 18.83 8.30
C SER A 18 -4.16 19.86 7.98
N VAL A 19 -4.08 20.44 6.78
CA VAL A 19 -5.12 21.32 6.24
C VAL A 19 -5.61 20.71 4.94
N SER A 20 -6.92 20.68 4.75
CA SER A 20 -7.57 20.38 3.49
C SER A 20 -8.63 21.44 3.22
N GLY A 21 -8.43 22.26 2.19
CA GLY A 21 -9.22 23.46 1.96
C GLY A 21 -9.21 24.40 3.17
N ASN A 22 -10.37 24.66 3.75
CA ASN A 22 -10.54 25.46 4.97
C ASN A 22 -10.67 24.61 6.26
N VAL A 23 -10.41 23.31 6.22
CA VAL A 23 -10.52 22.41 7.38
C VAL A 23 -9.13 22.04 7.88
N LEU A 24 -8.83 22.42 9.12
CA LEU A 24 -7.65 21.99 9.87
C LEU A 24 -8.01 20.70 10.62
N THR A 25 -7.33 19.59 10.33
CA THR A 25 -7.45 18.35 11.11
C THR A 25 -6.19 18.14 11.94
N THR A 26 -6.40 18.03 13.24
CA THR A 26 -5.37 17.70 14.24
C THR A 26 -5.67 16.31 14.78
N ARG A 27 -4.66 15.44 14.86
CA ARG A 27 -4.78 14.10 15.44
C ARG A 27 -3.63 13.85 16.38
N TRP A 28 -3.89 13.22 17.52
CA TRP A 28 -2.88 13.00 18.54
C TRP A 28 -3.11 11.71 19.32
N GLY A 29 -2.04 11.12 19.82
CA GLY A 29 -2.15 9.90 20.60
C GLY A 29 -0.82 9.42 21.12
N ARG A 30 -0.83 8.21 21.69
CA ARG A 30 0.39 7.45 21.95
C ARG A 30 0.86 6.83 20.62
N ILE A 31 2.16 6.85 20.35
CA ILE A 31 2.74 6.22 19.16
C ILE A 31 2.30 4.74 19.12
N GLY A 32 1.86 4.26 17.95
CA GLY A 32 1.32 2.90 17.76
C GLY A 32 -0.14 2.69 18.21
N GLY A 33 -0.86 3.74 18.61
CA GLY A 33 -2.30 3.70 18.88
C GLY A 33 -3.12 4.47 17.85
N ALA A 34 -4.43 4.20 17.76
CA ALA A 34 -5.33 4.87 16.80
C ALA A 34 -5.38 6.41 16.95
N GLY A 35 -5.12 6.92 18.15
CA GLY A 35 -5.18 8.34 18.49
C GLY A 35 -6.62 8.88 18.61
N GLN A 36 -6.71 10.18 18.83
CA GLN A 36 -7.93 10.98 18.80
C GLN A 36 -7.74 12.06 17.73
N SER A 37 -8.79 12.41 16.99
CA SER A 37 -8.76 13.51 16.03
C SER A 37 -9.79 14.58 16.36
N LYS A 38 -9.48 15.81 15.94
CA LYS A 38 -10.39 16.95 15.94
C LYS A 38 -10.14 17.75 14.67
N SER A 39 -11.19 17.87 13.86
CA SER A 39 -11.24 18.78 12.71
C SER A 39 -11.92 20.09 13.12
N THR A 40 -11.42 21.21 12.60
CA THR A 40 -11.98 22.55 12.83
C THR A 40 -12.03 23.27 11.49
N THR A 41 -13.23 23.74 11.11
CA THR A 41 -13.46 24.47 9.86
C THR A 41 -13.27 25.96 10.08
N PHE A 42 -12.50 26.60 9.21
CA PHE A 42 -12.22 28.03 9.23
C PHE A 42 -13.00 28.76 8.14
N LYS A 43 -13.07 30.08 8.23
CA LYS A 43 -13.75 30.93 7.24
C LYS A 43 -13.20 30.80 5.81
N ASP A 44 -11.91 30.50 5.66
CA ASP A 44 -11.20 30.36 4.40
C ASP A 44 -9.94 29.50 4.58
N ALA A 45 -9.34 29.06 3.47
CA ALA A 45 -8.14 28.22 3.48
C ALA A 45 -6.92 28.93 4.08
N ALA A 46 -6.78 30.25 3.89
CA ALA A 46 -5.67 31.02 4.43
C ALA A 46 -5.73 31.10 5.97
N ALA A 47 -6.92 31.15 6.56
CA ALA A 47 -7.12 31.10 8.01
C ALA A 47 -6.81 29.72 8.59
N ALA A 48 -7.18 28.63 7.89
CA ALA A 48 -6.79 27.27 8.29
C ALA A 48 -5.27 27.07 8.24
N GLN A 49 -4.61 27.56 7.17
CA GLN A 49 -3.15 27.48 7.04
C GLN A 49 -2.42 28.30 8.11
N ARG A 50 -2.86 29.53 8.38
CA ARG A 50 -2.28 30.36 9.46
C ARG A 50 -2.38 29.70 10.83
N GLU A 51 -3.44 28.92 11.08
CA GLU A 51 -3.59 28.20 12.36
C GLU A 51 -2.77 26.89 12.39
N HIS A 52 -2.66 26.19 11.26
CA HIS A 52 -1.70 25.10 11.08
C HIS A 52 -0.28 25.52 11.44
N ASP A 53 0.21 26.61 10.84
CA ASP A 53 1.60 27.04 10.99
C ASP A 53 1.92 27.46 12.44
N LYS A 54 0.95 28.09 13.14
CA LYS A 54 1.05 28.37 14.58
C LYS A 54 1.14 27.10 15.42
N LEU A 55 0.28 26.10 15.15
CA LEU A 55 0.29 24.85 15.91
C LEU A 55 1.57 24.05 15.66
N VAL A 56 2.08 24.02 14.43
CA VAL A 56 3.39 23.46 14.09
C VAL A 56 4.48 24.13 14.91
N ALA A 57 4.56 25.47 14.88
CA ALA A 57 5.54 26.23 15.66
C ALA A 57 5.42 25.98 17.17
N GLU A 58 4.19 25.84 17.69
CA GLU A 58 3.95 25.47 19.09
C GLU A 58 4.48 24.07 19.43
N LYS A 59 4.30 23.08 18.54
CA LYS A 59 4.80 21.71 18.78
C LYS A 59 6.31 21.64 18.70
N LEU A 60 6.93 22.28 17.70
CA LEU A 60 8.39 22.41 17.59
C LEU A 60 8.99 23.06 18.85
N ARG A 61 8.39 24.16 19.34
CA ARG A 61 8.82 24.83 20.59
C ARG A 61 8.63 23.95 21.84
N LYS A 62 7.69 23.00 21.81
CA LYS A 62 7.48 21.98 22.86
C LYS A 62 8.35 20.73 22.69
N GLY A 63 9.35 20.78 21.80
CA GLY A 63 10.32 19.69 21.59
C GLY A 63 9.81 18.54 20.71
N TYR A 64 8.63 18.66 20.09
CA TYR A 64 8.22 17.69 19.08
C TYR A 64 9.14 17.80 17.86
N GLN A 65 9.57 16.67 17.34
CA GLN A 65 10.38 16.57 16.14
C GLN A 65 9.50 16.08 14.99
N LEU A 66 9.68 16.64 13.78
CA LEU A 66 9.01 16.14 12.59
C LEU A 66 9.59 14.76 12.25
N GLU A 67 8.79 13.70 12.30
CA GLU A 67 9.25 12.34 11.98
C GLU A 67 9.31 12.15 10.46
N SER A 68 10.42 12.56 9.87
CA SER A 68 10.75 12.35 8.45
C SER A 68 11.18 10.91 8.17
N GLY A 69 10.29 9.95 8.47
CA GLY A 69 10.29 8.60 7.89
C GLY A 69 11.57 7.78 8.07
N ARG A 70 12.00 7.53 9.32
CA ARG A 70 12.91 6.41 9.64
C ARG A 70 12.85 6.05 11.13
N GLY A 71 12.15 4.96 11.45
CA GLY A 71 11.83 4.60 12.84
C GLY A 71 12.98 3.99 13.64
N ALA A 72 12.80 3.95 14.96
CA ALA A 72 13.61 3.18 15.91
C ALA A 72 12.70 2.51 16.96
N ALA A 73 12.95 1.23 17.25
CA ALA A 73 12.19 0.47 18.25
C ALA A 73 12.71 0.74 19.68
N GLY A 74 11.81 0.76 20.67
CA GLY A 74 12.21 0.94 22.09
C GLY A 74 11.09 0.75 23.13
N ALA A 75 11.16 -0.38 23.85
CA ALA A 75 10.64 -0.61 25.22
C ALA A 75 9.14 -0.37 25.57
N ALA A 76 8.38 -1.48 25.57
CA ALA A 76 7.72 -2.11 26.75
C ALA A 76 6.64 -1.41 27.64
N ALA A 77 5.88 -2.29 28.33
CA ALA A 77 5.09 -2.11 29.57
C ALA A 77 3.61 -1.64 29.54
N LYS A 78 2.71 -2.64 29.43
CA LYS A 78 1.60 -3.03 30.36
C LYS A 78 0.63 -2.00 31.01
N LYS A 79 -0.68 -2.30 30.87
CA LYS A 79 -1.80 -2.16 31.86
C LYS A 79 -2.20 -0.71 32.25
N LYS A 80 -3.43 -0.37 32.71
CA LYS A 80 -4.72 -1.06 32.93
C LYS A 80 -5.84 0.02 33.10
N THR A 81 -7.12 -0.32 32.82
CA THR A 81 -8.38 0.26 33.43
C THR A 81 -8.66 1.78 33.29
N THR A 82 -9.88 2.35 33.34
CA THR A 82 -11.30 1.93 33.56
C THR A 82 -12.22 3.02 32.94
N LYS A 83 -13.29 2.72 32.17
CA LYS A 83 -14.71 2.45 32.54
C LYS A 83 -15.62 3.69 32.82
N ALA A 84 -16.60 3.90 31.91
CA ALA A 84 -17.94 4.55 32.03
C ALA A 84 -18.06 6.09 32.26
N LYS A 85 -18.93 6.91 31.60
CA LYS A 85 -20.32 6.83 31.04
C LYS A 85 -21.43 6.93 32.12
N PRO A 86 -22.71 7.30 31.82
CA PRO A 86 -23.32 8.39 31.01
C PRO A 86 -23.66 9.59 31.94
N PRO A 87 -24.82 10.34 31.93
CA PRO A 87 -25.88 10.69 30.95
C PRO A 87 -26.03 12.25 30.79
N ALA A 88 -27.13 12.95 30.42
CA ALA A 88 -28.53 12.62 30.01
C ALA A 88 -29.14 13.71 29.08
N ALA A 89 -30.25 13.34 28.41
CA ALA A 89 -31.46 14.13 28.01
C ALA A 89 -31.35 15.62 27.55
N ALA A 90 -31.84 16.09 26.39
CA ALA A 90 -33.08 15.88 25.60
C ALA A 90 -34.18 16.94 25.81
N THR A 91 -34.50 17.70 24.75
CA THR A 91 -35.85 18.02 24.19
C THR A 91 -35.62 18.71 22.82
N LYS A 92 -36.20 18.38 21.66
CA LYS A 92 -37.57 18.03 21.17
C LYS A 92 -38.58 19.20 21.08
N ALA A 93 -38.68 19.79 19.89
CA ALA A 93 -39.89 20.16 19.12
C ALA A 93 -39.43 20.81 17.78
N GLY A 94 -40.08 20.72 16.61
CA GLY A 94 -41.28 20.00 16.16
C GLY A 94 -41.99 20.82 15.06
N GLY A 95 -42.07 20.37 13.78
CA GLY A 95 -42.58 21.26 12.71
C GLY A 95 -42.66 20.76 11.25
N ARG A 96 -43.35 19.65 11.00
CA ARG A 96 -44.15 19.30 9.78
C ARG A 96 -43.66 19.69 8.34
N ALA A 97 -43.14 18.67 7.65
CA ALA A 97 -43.44 18.21 6.26
C ALA A 97 -43.51 19.17 5.04
N LYS A 98 -42.72 18.82 4.01
CA LYS A 98 -43.17 18.79 2.59
C LYS A 98 -42.44 17.67 1.83
N ALA A 99 -43.09 17.14 0.79
CA ALA A 99 -42.60 15.99 0.01
C ALA A 99 -41.65 16.39 -1.13
N GLY A 100 -40.84 15.43 -1.58
CA GLY A 100 -40.07 15.51 -2.83
C GLY A 100 -38.58 15.81 -2.66
N ASN A 101 -37.75 14.76 -2.66
CA ASN A 101 -36.93 14.40 -3.82
C ASN A 101 -36.22 13.05 -3.52
N ALA A 102 -35.92 12.26 -4.55
CA ALA A 102 -35.10 11.06 -4.37
C ALA A 102 -33.67 11.49 -3.97
N THR A 103 -33.18 10.99 -2.83
CA THR A 103 -31.78 11.20 -2.43
C THR A 103 -30.87 10.49 -3.42
N LYS A 104 -30.16 11.27 -4.25
CA LYS A 104 -29.07 10.78 -5.10
C LYS A 104 -28.07 10.00 -4.23
N PRO A 105 -27.51 8.87 -4.72
CA PRO A 105 -26.48 8.14 -3.99
C PRO A 105 -25.24 9.01 -3.79
N ASP A 106 -24.59 8.79 -2.65
CA ASP A 106 -23.46 9.56 -2.15
C ASP A 106 -22.25 9.47 -3.10
N LYS A 107 -21.98 10.55 -3.85
CA LYS A 107 -20.80 10.65 -4.71
C LYS A 107 -19.57 10.97 -3.85
N SER A 108 -18.94 9.92 -3.31
CA SER A 108 -17.56 9.99 -2.80
C SER A 108 -16.67 10.64 -3.85
N ALA A 109 -16.04 11.77 -3.50
CA ALA A 109 -15.44 12.74 -4.42
C ALA A 109 -14.06 12.33 -4.99
N SER A 110 -13.86 11.04 -5.27
CA SER A 110 -12.64 10.49 -5.86
C SER A 110 -12.88 10.08 -7.31
N ASP A 111 -12.28 10.77 -8.27
CA ASP A 111 -12.33 10.47 -9.72
C ASP A 111 -11.48 9.23 -10.11
N TRP A 112 -11.38 8.22 -9.23
CA TRP A 112 -10.51 7.05 -9.38
C TRP A 112 -10.74 6.28 -10.69
N TRP A 113 -11.96 6.32 -11.26
CA TRP A 113 -12.27 5.63 -12.52
C TRP A 113 -11.56 6.26 -13.73
N LYS A 114 -11.20 7.56 -13.66
CA LYS A 114 -10.41 8.25 -14.69
C LYS A 114 -8.92 7.84 -14.65
N LYS A 115 -8.49 7.20 -13.56
CA LYS A 115 -7.15 6.63 -13.36
C LYS A 115 -7.06 5.15 -13.75
N ILE A 116 -8.13 4.56 -14.27
CA ILE A 116 -8.12 3.19 -14.79
C ILE A 116 -7.58 3.21 -16.21
N GLY A 117 -6.38 2.69 -16.45
CA GLY A 117 -5.94 2.43 -17.82
C GLY A 117 -6.92 1.47 -18.50
N TRP A 118 -7.15 0.30 -17.89
CA TRP A 118 -8.27 -0.56 -18.27
C TRP A 118 -8.83 -1.44 -17.13
N ALA A 119 -10.09 -1.86 -17.25
CA ALA A 119 -10.72 -2.85 -16.37
C ALA A 119 -11.49 -3.88 -17.20
N CYS A 120 -11.35 -5.18 -16.90
CA CYS A 120 -12.03 -6.25 -17.63
C CYS A 120 -12.85 -7.17 -16.70
N ASP A 121 -14.07 -7.48 -17.13
CA ASP A 121 -14.82 -8.65 -16.65
C ASP A 121 -14.30 -9.91 -17.35
N THR A 122 -13.53 -10.71 -16.63
CA THR A 122 -12.91 -11.96 -17.12
C THR A 122 -13.89 -13.02 -17.61
N LYS A 123 -15.20 -12.87 -17.37
CA LYS A 123 -16.23 -13.80 -17.86
C LYS A 123 -16.94 -13.35 -19.12
N SER A 124 -17.15 -12.04 -19.29
CA SER A 124 -17.80 -11.49 -20.50
C SER A 124 -16.81 -10.90 -21.50
N ASN A 125 -15.53 -10.79 -21.12
CA ASN A 125 -14.48 -10.06 -21.82
C ASN A 125 -14.87 -8.59 -22.10
N SER A 126 -15.77 -8.03 -21.28
CA SER A 126 -16.17 -6.62 -21.36
C SER A 126 -15.06 -5.75 -20.80
N LEU A 127 -14.49 -4.91 -21.65
CA LEU A 127 -13.39 -4.01 -21.34
C LEU A 127 -13.93 -2.58 -21.15
N TYR A 128 -13.37 -1.87 -20.17
CA TYR A 128 -13.47 -0.42 -20.01
C TYR A 128 -12.07 0.17 -20.08
N HIS A 129 -11.91 1.34 -20.72
CA HIS A 129 -10.64 2.05 -20.90
C HIS A 129 -10.79 3.52 -20.48
N LYS A 130 -9.75 4.17 -19.96
CA LYS A 130 -9.79 5.61 -19.59
C LYS A 130 -10.19 6.53 -20.74
N ASP A 131 -9.83 6.19 -21.97
CA ASP A 131 -10.10 7.06 -23.13
C ASP A 131 -11.59 7.05 -23.52
N ASP A 132 -12.34 6.05 -23.06
CA ASP A 132 -13.81 5.96 -23.17
C ASP A 132 -14.52 6.47 -21.90
N ALA A 133 -13.81 7.11 -20.97
CA ALA A 133 -14.35 7.47 -19.66
C ALA A 133 -15.38 8.60 -19.71
N PRO A 134 -16.62 8.39 -19.22
CA PRO A 134 -17.61 9.45 -19.09
C PRO A 134 -17.31 10.40 -17.92
N ASP A 135 -17.92 11.59 -17.96
CA ASP A 135 -17.79 12.63 -16.92
C ASP A 135 -18.21 12.15 -15.52
N GLU A 136 -19.23 11.28 -15.46
CA GLU A 136 -19.69 10.62 -14.23
C GLU A 136 -19.12 9.21 -14.09
N ASN A 137 -18.93 8.71 -12.86
CA ASN A 137 -18.46 7.35 -12.61
C ASN A 137 -19.37 6.29 -13.27
N PRO A 138 -18.88 5.49 -14.22
CA PRO A 138 -19.66 4.43 -14.86
C PRO A 138 -19.74 3.15 -13.99
N PHE A 139 -18.91 3.03 -12.95
CA PHE A 139 -18.82 1.82 -12.13
C PHE A 139 -19.80 1.83 -10.96
N ASP A 140 -20.87 1.03 -11.09
CA ASP A 140 -21.71 0.60 -9.97
C ASP A 140 -21.14 -0.68 -9.30
N ASP A 141 -21.68 -1.03 -8.14
CA ASP A 141 -21.24 -2.19 -7.36
C ASP A 141 -21.47 -3.53 -8.09
N LYS A 142 -22.38 -3.60 -9.08
CA LYS A 142 -22.64 -4.82 -9.87
C LYS A 142 -21.62 -5.01 -10.99
N LEU A 143 -21.12 -3.91 -11.56
CA LEU A 143 -20.01 -3.91 -12.53
C LEU A 143 -18.69 -4.19 -11.81
N LEU A 144 -18.40 -3.49 -10.70
CA LEU A 144 -17.21 -3.72 -9.87
C LEU A 144 -17.10 -5.17 -9.41
N ALA A 145 -18.22 -5.80 -9.04
CA ALA A 145 -18.26 -7.19 -8.60
C ALA A 145 -17.78 -8.21 -9.65
N LYS A 146 -17.70 -7.82 -10.93
CA LYS A 146 -17.26 -8.68 -12.04
C LYS A 146 -15.82 -8.40 -12.50
N VAL A 147 -15.24 -7.25 -12.13
CA VAL A 147 -13.88 -6.88 -12.54
C VAL A 147 -12.91 -7.96 -12.02
N GLY A 148 -12.34 -8.71 -12.95
CA GLY A 148 -11.36 -9.76 -12.68
C GLY A 148 -9.93 -9.25 -12.88
N ASP A 149 -9.75 -8.30 -13.78
CA ASP A 149 -8.45 -7.70 -14.08
C ASP A 149 -8.57 -6.17 -14.09
N LEU A 150 -7.63 -5.49 -13.44
CA LEU A 150 -7.59 -4.03 -13.34
C LEU A 150 -6.17 -3.53 -13.58
N LEU A 151 -6.03 -2.60 -14.52
CA LEU A 151 -4.84 -1.78 -14.70
C LEU A 151 -5.16 -0.34 -14.31
N VAL A 152 -4.32 0.25 -13.46
CA VAL A 152 -4.42 1.66 -13.04
C VAL A 152 -3.14 2.43 -13.36
N GLU A 153 -3.32 3.72 -13.65
CA GLU A 153 -2.30 4.68 -14.06
C GLU A 153 -2.43 5.94 -13.19
N ASP A 154 -1.35 6.70 -12.98
CA ASP A 154 -1.41 7.96 -12.21
C ASP A 154 -1.99 7.83 -10.77
N VAL A 155 -1.78 6.66 -10.14
CA VAL A 155 -2.26 6.36 -8.79
C VAL A 155 -1.16 6.57 -7.73
N SER A 156 -1.45 7.45 -6.78
CA SER A 156 -0.64 7.70 -5.58
C SER A 156 -0.92 6.76 -4.41
N SER A 157 -2.16 6.24 -4.31
CA SER A 157 -2.62 5.37 -3.23
C SER A 157 -3.69 4.38 -3.70
N LEU A 158 -3.54 3.09 -3.37
CA LEU A 158 -4.57 2.08 -3.66
C LEU A 158 -5.85 2.29 -2.85
N GLN A 159 -5.83 3.07 -1.76
CA GLN A 159 -7.00 3.41 -0.96
C GLN A 159 -8.00 4.32 -1.70
N GLU A 160 -7.57 4.98 -2.78
CA GLU A 160 -8.45 5.75 -3.68
C GLU A 160 -9.35 4.83 -4.53
N ILE A 161 -8.96 3.56 -4.72
CA ILE A 161 -9.62 2.56 -5.55
C ILE A 161 -10.53 1.69 -4.66
N PRO A 162 -11.80 1.42 -5.05
CA PRO A 162 -12.71 0.60 -4.27
C PRO A 162 -12.45 -0.91 -4.43
N LEU A 163 -11.22 -1.36 -4.17
CA LEU A 163 -10.78 -2.77 -4.32
C LEU A 163 -11.67 -3.75 -3.54
N ALA A 164 -12.18 -3.34 -2.37
CA ALA A 164 -13.14 -4.14 -1.57
C ALA A 164 -14.45 -4.45 -2.31
N LYS A 165 -14.81 -3.67 -3.34
CA LYS A 165 -15.98 -3.90 -4.21
C LYS A 165 -15.68 -4.77 -5.42
N MET A 166 -14.44 -5.27 -5.57
CA MET A 166 -14.00 -6.13 -6.66
C MET A 166 -13.65 -7.56 -6.18
N PRO A 167 -14.60 -8.33 -5.57
CA PRO A 167 -14.36 -9.67 -5.04
C PRO A 167 -14.00 -10.75 -6.08
N ALA A 168 -14.02 -10.41 -7.37
CA ALA A 168 -13.56 -11.23 -8.49
C ALA A 168 -12.11 -10.94 -8.89
N LEU A 169 -11.47 -9.86 -8.40
CA LEU A 169 -10.17 -9.39 -8.85
C LEU A 169 -9.06 -10.43 -8.64
N LYS A 170 -8.34 -10.70 -9.72
CA LYS A 170 -7.23 -11.65 -9.87
C LYS A 170 -5.93 -11.00 -10.27
N ARG A 171 -5.97 -10.03 -11.17
CA ARG A 171 -4.77 -9.30 -11.61
C ARG A 171 -4.94 -7.81 -11.34
N LEU A 172 -3.94 -7.22 -10.68
CA LEU A 172 -3.86 -5.78 -10.43
C LEU A 172 -2.50 -5.30 -10.94
N THR A 173 -2.53 -4.52 -12.01
CA THR A 173 -1.35 -3.85 -12.56
C THR A 173 -1.42 -2.37 -12.21
N ILE A 174 -0.43 -1.86 -11.49
CA ILE A 174 -0.18 -0.43 -11.39
C ILE A 174 0.89 -0.12 -12.43
N ASN A 175 0.53 0.67 -13.42
CA ASN A 175 1.36 0.94 -14.59
C ASN A 175 2.65 1.68 -14.20
N TYR A 176 3.72 1.44 -14.95
CA TYR A 176 4.99 2.13 -14.75
C TYR A 176 4.77 3.65 -14.91
N PRO A 177 5.17 4.48 -13.93
CA PRO A 177 4.79 5.89 -13.91
C PRO A 177 5.57 6.70 -14.96
N GLU A 178 4.85 7.25 -15.94
CA GLU A 178 5.40 8.11 -16.98
C GLU A 178 5.86 9.49 -16.43
N ARG A 179 6.49 10.29 -17.29
CA ARG A 179 7.02 11.61 -16.92
C ARG A 179 5.89 12.59 -16.56
N GLY A 180 5.65 12.73 -15.27
CA GLY A 180 4.66 13.66 -14.70
C GLY A 180 3.51 12.96 -13.98
N GLN A 181 3.36 11.64 -14.15
CA GLN A 181 2.40 10.85 -13.40
C GLN A 181 2.83 10.66 -11.93
N ALA A 182 1.85 10.48 -11.06
CA ALA A 182 2.02 10.08 -9.68
C ALA A 182 2.70 8.70 -9.58
N ARG A 183 3.47 8.52 -8.51
CA ARG A 183 4.02 7.22 -8.12
C ARG A 183 3.24 6.67 -6.95
N LEU A 184 3.00 5.37 -6.95
CA LEU A 184 2.38 4.69 -5.83
C LEU A 184 3.25 4.81 -4.59
N SER A 185 2.69 5.43 -3.53
CA SER A 185 3.43 5.73 -2.30
C SER A 185 3.65 4.51 -1.40
N SER A 186 2.70 3.56 -1.41
CA SER A 186 2.78 2.29 -0.71
C SER A 186 1.80 1.27 -1.31
N LEU A 187 1.93 -0.01 -0.93
CA LEU A 187 0.95 -1.06 -1.26
C LEU A 187 -0.24 -1.11 -0.27
N GLU A 188 -0.39 -0.14 0.65
CA GLU A 188 -1.50 -0.11 1.61
C GLU A 188 -2.85 0.01 0.89
N GLY A 189 -3.81 -0.86 1.25
CA GLY A 189 -5.09 -1.03 0.58
C GLY A 189 -5.14 -2.26 -0.33
N VAL A 190 -4.01 -2.86 -0.72
CA VAL A 190 -4.01 -4.10 -1.54
C VAL A 190 -4.64 -5.28 -0.78
N GLU A 191 -4.57 -5.27 0.55
CA GLU A 191 -5.20 -6.25 1.43
C GLU A 191 -6.74 -6.29 1.35
N LEU A 192 -7.36 -5.27 0.75
CA LEU A 192 -8.79 -5.24 0.42
C LEU A 192 -9.15 -6.17 -0.76
N ALA A 193 -8.16 -6.65 -1.52
CA ALA A 193 -8.29 -7.65 -2.58
C ALA A 193 -7.60 -8.99 -2.20
N PRO A 194 -8.04 -9.70 -1.13
CA PRO A 194 -7.32 -10.88 -0.60
C PRO A 194 -7.32 -12.11 -1.53
N LYS A 195 -8.04 -12.06 -2.66
CA LYS A 195 -8.12 -13.12 -3.68
C LYS A 195 -7.20 -12.90 -4.89
N LEU A 196 -6.41 -11.83 -4.87
CA LEU A 196 -5.47 -11.48 -5.91
C LEU A 196 -4.45 -12.60 -6.13
N GLU A 197 -4.14 -12.88 -7.40
CA GLU A 197 -3.20 -13.91 -7.84
C GLU A 197 -1.98 -13.29 -8.54
N GLU A 198 -2.12 -12.13 -9.19
CA GLU A 198 -1.01 -11.43 -9.84
C GLU A 198 -1.03 -9.95 -9.45
N LEU A 199 0.13 -9.43 -9.01
CA LEU A 199 0.32 -8.02 -8.63
C LEU A 199 1.56 -7.46 -9.33
N GLU A 200 1.39 -6.33 -10.01
CA GLU A 200 2.47 -5.61 -10.69
C GLU A 200 2.52 -4.17 -10.20
N ALA A 201 3.68 -3.71 -9.72
CA ALA A 201 3.90 -2.37 -9.18
C ALA A 201 5.35 -1.91 -9.45
N GLU A 202 5.71 -1.89 -10.74
CA GLU A 202 7.07 -1.60 -11.21
C GLU A 202 7.39 -0.09 -11.15
N GLY A 203 8.62 0.29 -10.80
CA GLY A 203 9.11 1.67 -11.00
C GLY A 203 8.61 2.75 -10.03
N HIS A 204 7.76 2.42 -9.04
CA HIS A 204 7.21 3.42 -8.12
C HIS A 204 8.18 3.87 -7.01
N GLY A 205 9.29 3.15 -6.80
CA GLY A 205 10.28 3.44 -5.77
C GLY A 205 9.90 2.95 -4.37
N LEU A 206 9.01 1.96 -4.28
CA LEU A 206 8.55 1.30 -3.06
C LEU A 206 9.71 0.77 -2.23
N THR A 207 9.63 0.92 -0.90
CA THR A 207 10.63 0.37 0.05
C THR A 207 10.08 -0.74 0.93
N ASP A 208 8.77 -0.77 1.13
CA ASP A 208 8.05 -1.74 1.95
C ASP A 208 7.02 -2.49 1.10
N ILE A 209 6.94 -3.81 1.31
CA ILE A 209 5.99 -4.73 0.69
C ILE A 209 5.19 -5.52 1.73
N SER A 210 5.21 -5.10 3.01
CA SER A 210 4.46 -5.72 4.11
C SER A 210 2.98 -6.01 3.82
N PRO A 211 2.22 -5.16 3.09
CA PRO A 211 0.83 -5.47 2.71
C PRO A 211 0.67 -6.77 1.90
N VAL A 212 1.69 -7.16 1.11
CA VAL A 212 1.69 -8.40 0.32
C VAL A 212 1.54 -9.64 1.20
N ALA A 213 1.94 -9.59 2.48
CA ALA A 213 1.75 -10.70 3.41
C ALA A 213 0.27 -11.06 3.69
N LYS A 214 -0.68 -10.22 3.27
CA LYS A 214 -2.13 -10.53 3.32
C LYS A 214 -2.62 -11.30 2.09
N LEU A 215 -1.83 -11.34 1.01
CA LEU A 215 -2.17 -11.97 -0.26
C LEU A 215 -1.72 -13.43 -0.29
N SER A 216 -2.31 -14.28 0.56
CA SER A 216 -2.01 -15.72 0.57
C SER A 216 -2.40 -16.46 -0.72
N GLY A 217 -3.17 -15.80 -1.58
CA GLY A 217 -3.52 -16.24 -2.93
C GLY A 217 -2.44 -16.00 -4.00
N LEU A 218 -1.48 -15.12 -3.74
CA LEU A 218 -0.58 -14.57 -4.76
C LEU A 218 0.30 -15.65 -5.40
N ARG A 219 0.34 -15.64 -6.73
CA ARG A 219 1.11 -16.54 -7.60
C ARG A 219 2.20 -15.80 -8.38
N LYS A 220 1.95 -14.54 -8.79
CA LYS A 220 2.95 -13.70 -9.44
C LYS A 220 3.10 -12.36 -8.75
N LEU A 221 4.33 -11.89 -8.63
CA LEU A 221 4.67 -10.57 -8.14
C LEU A 221 5.72 -9.92 -9.03
N ASN A 222 5.39 -8.77 -9.63
CA ASN A 222 6.37 -7.87 -10.24
C ASN A 222 6.51 -6.59 -9.41
N VAL A 223 7.68 -6.40 -8.82
CA VAL A 223 8.05 -5.17 -8.09
C VAL A 223 9.46 -4.71 -8.51
N ARG A 224 9.82 -4.89 -9.78
CA ARG A 224 11.09 -4.41 -10.35
C ARG A 224 11.25 -2.89 -10.23
N HIS A 225 12.49 -2.41 -10.38
CA HIS A 225 12.83 -0.97 -10.40
C HIS A 225 12.30 -0.19 -9.18
N ASN A 226 12.35 -0.82 -7.99
CA ASN A 226 11.93 -0.24 -6.72
C ASN A 226 13.13 -0.03 -5.79
N LYS A 227 12.90 0.10 -4.47
CA LYS A 227 13.94 0.32 -3.45
C LYS A 227 13.82 -0.69 -2.29
N ILE A 228 13.20 -1.83 -2.56
CA ILE A 228 12.90 -2.89 -1.59
C ILE A 228 14.19 -3.49 -1.06
N ARG A 229 14.20 -3.83 0.23
CA ARG A 229 15.32 -4.50 0.92
C ARG A 229 14.92 -5.78 1.62
N ASP A 230 13.75 -5.76 2.26
CA ASP A 230 13.21 -6.86 3.04
C ASP A 230 12.24 -7.69 2.21
N LEU A 231 12.45 -9.01 2.19
CA LEU A 231 11.60 -10.00 1.53
C LEU A 231 10.81 -10.86 2.52
N ALA A 232 10.93 -10.63 3.84
CA ALA A 232 10.19 -11.36 4.87
C ALA A 232 8.67 -11.40 4.64
N PRO A 233 7.98 -10.34 4.13
CA PRO A 233 6.55 -10.39 3.82
C PRO A 233 6.16 -11.49 2.82
N LEU A 234 7.05 -11.83 1.87
CA LEU A 234 6.80 -12.89 0.88
C LEU A 234 6.69 -14.27 1.52
N GLY A 235 7.21 -14.45 2.74
CA GLY A 235 7.10 -15.69 3.50
C GLY A 235 5.66 -16.16 3.74
N ALA A 236 4.65 -15.29 3.65
CA ALA A 236 3.23 -15.65 3.72
C ALA A 236 2.65 -16.14 2.38
N CYS A 237 3.24 -15.76 1.24
CA CYS A 237 2.76 -16.06 -0.11
C CYS A 237 3.17 -17.46 -0.58
N LYS A 238 2.75 -18.52 0.13
CA LYS A 238 3.13 -19.91 -0.17
C LYS A 238 2.67 -20.44 -1.54
N LYS A 239 1.87 -19.67 -2.28
CA LYS A 239 1.43 -19.94 -3.66
C LYS A 239 2.30 -19.28 -4.74
N LEU A 240 3.29 -18.46 -4.36
CA LEU A 240 4.12 -17.71 -5.29
C LEU A 240 4.92 -18.66 -6.20
N GLU A 241 4.80 -18.43 -7.49
CA GLU A 241 5.39 -19.18 -8.60
C GLU A 241 6.39 -18.30 -9.37
N GLU A 242 6.10 -17.00 -9.51
CA GLU A 242 6.94 -16.04 -10.22
C GLU A 242 7.20 -14.81 -9.34
N ALA A 243 8.48 -14.45 -9.19
CA ALA A 243 8.92 -13.29 -8.40
C ALA A 243 9.93 -12.44 -9.19
N SER A 244 9.47 -11.33 -9.73
CA SER A 244 10.28 -10.33 -10.43
C SER A 244 10.69 -9.23 -9.46
N LEU A 245 11.93 -9.32 -8.97
CA LEU A 245 12.51 -8.51 -7.89
C LEU A 245 13.76 -7.73 -8.35
N SER A 246 14.12 -7.78 -9.63
CA SER A 246 15.27 -7.10 -10.22
C SER A 246 15.27 -5.59 -9.93
N ASP A 247 16.44 -4.96 -9.97
CA ASP A 247 16.61 -3.51 -9.80
C ASP A 247 16.00 -3.00 -8.49
N ASN A 248 16.41 -3.62 -7.38
CA ASN A 248 16.03 -3.27 -6.02
C ASN A 248 17.29 -3.11 -5.14
N ARG A 249 17.16 -3.26 -3.81
CA ARG A 249 18.24 -3.12 -2.83
C ARG A 249 18.35 -4.35 -1.93
N ILE A 250 17.91 -5.50 -2.42
CA ILE A 250 17.85 -6.78 -1.70
C ILE A 250 19.26 -7.32 -1.54
N ALA A 251 19.68 -7.58 -0.30
CA ALA A 251 20.97 -8.23 0.00
C ALA A 251 20.79 -9.69 0.48
N ASP A 252 19.64 -9.98 1.09
CA ASP A 252 19.28 -11.29 1.64
C ASP A 252 18.06 -11.86 0.89
N VAL A 253 18.20 -13.08 0.38
CA VAL A 253 17.14 -13.85 -0.29
C VAL A 253 16.69 -15.06 0.54
N GLY A 254 17.16 -15.19 1.78
CA GLY A 254 16.74 -16.17 2.78
C GLY A 254 15.23 -16.38 2.88
N PRO A 255 14.39 -15.32 2.92
CA PRO A 255 12.92 -15.46 2.96
C PRO A 255 12.32 -16.30 1.82
N LEU A 256 12.97 -16.34 0.65
CA LEU A 256 12.50 -17.10 -0.51
C LEU A 256 12.63 -18.62 -0.33
N ALA A 257 13.54 -19.11 0.52
CA ALA A 257 13.80 -20.56 0.70
C ALA A 257 12.55 -21.38 1.02
N SER A 258 11.55 -20.77 1.67
CA SER A 258 10.30 -21.42 2.06
C SER A 258 9.20 -21.41 0.99
N LEU A 259 9.45 -20.84 -0.19
CA LEU A 259 8.49 -20.64 -1.28
C LEU A 259 8.67 -21.72 -2.36
N THR A 260 8.44 -22.98 -1.98
CA THR A 260 8.75 -24.18 -2.77
C THR A 260 7.97 -24.33 -4.09
N ARG A 261 7.07 -23.39 -4.41
CA ARG A 261 6.36 -23.29 -5.70
C ARG A 261 7.04 -22.39 -6.72
N LEU A 262 8.04 -21.59 -6.34
CA LEU A 262 8.76 -20.70 -7.26
C LEU A 262 9.40 -21.49 -8.42
N THR A 263 9.00 -21.12 -9.63
CA THR A 263 9.58 -21.56 -10.91
C THR A 263 10.45 -20.47 -11.53
N HIS A 264 10.08 -19.20 -11.37
CA HIS A 264 10.82 -18.04 -11.91
C HIS A 264 11.19 -17.06 -10.80
N VAL A 265 12.48 -16.73 -10.69
CA VAL A 265 13.00 -15.72 -9.74
C VAL A 265 13.97 -14.81 -10.45
N PHE A 266 13.69 -13.50 -10.47
CA PHE A 266 14.57 -12.50 -11.06
C PHE A 266 15.07 -11.57 -9.95
N ILE A 267 16.36 -11.67 -9.63
CA ILE A 267 17.04 -10.91 -8.57
C ILE A 267 18.32 -10.22 -9.06
N ASP A 268 18.50 -10.07 -10.38
CA ASP A 268 19.56 -9.25 -10.98
C ASP A 268 19.48 -7.78 -10.52
N ASN A 269 20.56 -7.03 -10.76
CA ASN A 269 20.70 -5.62 -10.33
C ASN A 269 20.44 -5.36 -8.82
N ASN A 270 20.62 -6.37 -7.98
CA ASN A 270 20.55 -6.27 -6.52
C ASN A 270 21.92 -6.54 -5.85
N PRO A 271 22.16 -6.08 -4.61
CA PRO A 271 23.38 -6.38 -3.85
C PRO A 271 23.44 -7.80 -3.23
N VAL A 272 22.73 -8.79 -3.80
CA VAL A 272 22.76 -10.20 -3.33
C VAL A 272 24.15 -10.82 -3.57
N ARG A 273 24.65 -11.57 -2.58
CA ARG A 273 25.91 -12.33 -2.66
C ARG A 273 25.78 -13.79 -2.23
N ASP A 274 24.78 -14.13 -1.43
CA ASP A 274 24.44 -15.51 -1.06
C ASP A 274 23.14 -15.89 -1.75
N ILE A 275 23.18 -16.97 -2.54
CA ILE A 275 22.02 -17.52 -3.26
C ILE A 275 21.61 -18.90 -2.75
N ALA A 276 22.17 -19.40 -1.64
CA ALA A 276 21.88 -20.73 -1.09
C ALA A 276 20.37 -20.98 -0.87
N ALA A 277 19.62 -19.95 -0.48
CA ALA A 277 18.17 -19.99 -0.35
C ALA A 277 17.47 -20.37 -1.66
N VAL A 278 17.80 -19.70 -2.77
CA VAL A 278 17.19 -19.99 -4.09
C VAL A 278 17.72 -21.27 -4.72
N MET A 279 18.96 -21.68 -4.41
CA MET A 279 19.51 -23.00 -4.82
C MET A 279 18.65 -24.17 -4.32
N SER A 280 18.05 -24.06 -3.13
CA SER A 280 17.22 -25.12 -2.53
C SER A 280 15.81 -25.26 -3.12
N LEU A 281 15.35 -24.30 -3.94
CA LEU A 281 13.97 -24.29 -4.46
C LEU A 281 13.74 -25.46 -5.42
N PRO A 282 12.82 -26.40 -5.12
CA PRO A 282 12.73 -27.66 -5.86
C PRO A 282 12.21 -27.48 -7.29
N LYS A 283 11.36 -26.48 -7.53
CA LYS A 283 10.70 -26.22 -8.83
C LYS A 283 11.34 -25.11 -9.67
N LEU A 284 12.48 -24.56 -9.24
CA LEU A 284 13.09 -23.43 -9.93
C LEU A 284 13.59 -23.82 -11.33
N GLU A 285 13.07 -23.13 -12.34
CA GLU A 285 13.29 -23.33 -13.78
C GLU A 285 14.06 -22.16 -14.41
N HIS A 286 13.81 -20.93 -13.95
CA HIS A 286 14.48 -19.71 -14.38
C HIS A 286 14.98 -18.89 -13.18
N LEU A 287 16.25 -18.49 -13.22
CA LEU A 287 16.89 -17.68 -12.18
C LEU A 287 17.80 -16.61 -12.78
N SER A 288 17.48 -15.33 -12.54
CA SER A 288 18.38 -14.21 -12.87
C SER A 288 19.09 -13.74 -11.60
N ILE A 289 20.42 -13.66 -11.62
CA ILE A 289 21.26 -13.34 -10.44
C ILE A 289 22.23 -12.19 -10.71
N PRO A 290 22.58 -11.35 -9.72
CA PRO A 290 23.57 -10.30 -9.94
C PRO A 290 24.93 -10.87 -10.38
N VAL A 291 25.58 -10.19 -11.32
CA VAL A 291 26.98 -10.45 -11.75
C VAL A 291 27.98 -10.54 -10.56
N LYS A 292 27.62 -9.99 -9.39
CA LYS A 292 28.44 -9.97 -8.16
C LYS A 292 28.28 -11.21 -7.26
N VAL A 293 27.48 -12.20 -7.64
CA VAL A 293 27.40 -13.49 -6.93
C VAL A 293 28.72 -14.27 -7.13
N PRO A 294 29.34 -14.83 -6.07
CA PRO A 294 30.58 -15.59 -6.18
C PRO A 294 30.50 -16.78 -7.15
N THR A 295 31.51 -16.93 -8.00
CA THR A 295 31.57 -17.96 -9.07
C THR A 295 31.33 -19.36 -8.54
N GLU A 296 31.87 -19.73 -7.38
CA GLU A 296 31.68 -21.03 -6.73
C GLU A 296 30.19 -21.39 -6.51
N GLN A 297 29.36 -20.41 -6.16
CA GLN A 297 27.91 -20.62 -5.99
C GLN A 297 27.23 -20.82 -7.34
N VAL A 298 27.66 -20.10 -8.38
CA VAL A 298 27.16 -20.23 -9.75
C VAL A 298 27.52 -21.59 -10.35
N GLU A 299 28.76 -22.07 -10.14
CA GLU A 299 29.21 -23.40 -10.56
C GLU A 299 28.44 -24.49 -9.85
N LYS A 300 28.32 -24.42 -8.51
CA LYS A 300 27.52 -25.35 -7.72
C LYS A 300 26.05 -25.37 -8.14
N LEU A 301 25.48 -24.22 -8.50
CA LEU A 301 24.12 -24.10 -9.04
C LEU A 301 24.00 -24.81 -10.40
N ARG A 302 24.92 -24.56 -11.34
CA ARG A 302 24.96 -25.23 -12.66
C ARG A 302 25.12 -26.75 -12.53
N SER A 303 25.97 -27.22 -11.62
CA SER A 303 26.19 -28.65 -11.38
C SER A 303 24.97 -29.35 -10.75
N SER A 304 24.29 -28.69 -9.80
CA SER A 304 23.15 -29.27 -9.07
C SER A 304 21.82 -29.17 -9.83
N LYS A 305 21.63 -28.15 -10.68
CA LYS A 305 20.39 -27.91 -11.43
C LYS A 305 20.65 -27.79 -12.93
N LYS A 306 21.04 -28.88 -13.59
CA LYS A 306 21.42 -28.92 -15.02
C LYS A 306 20.37 -28.40 -16.02
N LYS A 307 19.10 -28.30 -15.65
CA LYS A 307 18.00 -27.76 -16.47
C LYS A 307 17.63 -26.31 -16.16
N LEU A 308 18.20 -25.71 -15.12
CA LEU A 308 17.90 -24.34 -14.71
C LEU A 308 18.48 -23.35 -15.72
N GLN A 309 17.65 -22.44 -16.21
CA GLN A 309 18.10 -21.30 -17.00
C GLN A 309 18.65 -20.22 -16.06
N ILE A 310 19.88 -19.77 -16.30
CA ILE A 310 20.57 -18.78 -15.46
C ILE A 310 20.95 -17.56 -16.32
N SER A 311 20.47 -16.38 -15.93
CA SER A 311 20.82 -15.07 -16.48
C SER A 311 21.51 -14.18 -15.44
N PHE A 312 22.05 -13.04 -15.89
CA PHE A 312 22.85 -12.11 -15.10
C PHE A 312 22.42 -10.65 -15.30
#